data_AF-A0A921HP87-F1
#
_entry.id   AF-A0A921HP87-F1
#
_cell.length_a   1.000
_cell.length_b   1.000
_cell.length_c   1.000
_cell.angle_alpha   90.00
_cell.angle_beta   90.00
_cell.angle_gamma   90.00
#
_symmetry.space_group_name_H-M   'P 1'
#
loop_
_entity.id
_entity.type
_entity.pdbx_description
1 polymer ?
#
loop_
_entity_poly.entity_id
_entity_poly.type
_entity_poly.pdbx_seq_one_letter_code
_entity_poly.pdbx_strand_id
1 'polypeptide(L)'
;FYQPVWQFTGIFDLNSAVSFAAVIIFGTAIAFCAYLESTKYLSPTQISVFASLEPFASIILSIIFLHINFGFIELIGAFIIIAAVTILNL
;
A
#
# COMPACT_ATOMS: atom_id res chain seq x y z
N PHE A 1 22.33 -15.06 -10.02
CA PHE A 1 22.92 -14.03 -9.15
C PHE A 1 22.04 -13.92 -7.90
N TYR A 2 22.42 -14.61 -6.82
CA TYR A 2 21.77 -14.48 -5.51
C TYR A 2 22.59 -13.46 -4.72
N GLN A 3 22.08 -12.25 -4.54
CA GLN A 3 22.64 -11.34 -3.55
C GLN A 3 22.03 -11.69 -2.19
N PRO A 4 22.84 -12.07 -1.19
CA PRO A 4 22.32 -12.42 0.12
C PRO A 4 21.70 -11.20 0.80
N VAL A 5 20.50 -11.36 1.36
CA VAL A 5 19.69 -10.28 1.96
C VAL A 5 20.38 -9.56 3.14
N TRP A 6 21.43 -10.16 3.71
CA TRP A 6 22.21 -9.60 4.82
C TRP A 6 23.43 -8.78 4.38
N GLN A 7 23.77 -8.76 3.08
CA GLN A 7 24.84 -7.91 2.58
C GLN A 7 24.31 -6.51 2.27
N PHE A 8 24.33 -5.66 3.29
CA PHE A 8 24.00 -4.24 3.15
C PHE A 8 25.01 -3.56 2.22
N THR A 9 24.62 -3.36 0.96
CA THR A 9 25.42 -2.70 -0.08
C THR A 9 24.88 -1.28 -0.34
N GLY A 10 24.64 -0.53 0.74
CA GLY A 10 24.13 0.84 0.70
C GLY A 10 25.03 1.80 1.49
N ILE A 11 25.11 3.06 1.03
CA ILE A 11 25.76 4.13 1.78
C ILE A 11 24.72 4.71 2.75
N PHE A 12 24.98 4.56 4.05
CA PHE A 12 24.10 5.11 5.09
C PHE A 12 24.44 6.59 5.31
N ASP A 13 23.83 7.45 4.49
CA ASP A 13 23.94 8.90 4.58
C ASP A 13 22.74 9.51 5.30
N LEU A 14 22.84 10.77 5.73
CA LEU A 14 21.79 11.48 6.45
C LEU A 14 20.47 11.51 5.65
N ASN A 15 20.56 11.64 4.32
CA ASN A 15 19.39 11.61 3.43
C ASN A 15 18.66 10.24 3.48
N SER A 16 19.42 9.15 3.51
CA SER A 16 18.87 7.79 3.62
C SER A 16 18.21 7.58 4.99
N ALA A 17 18.84 8.08 6.06
CA ALA A 17 18.30 8.00 7.41
C ALA A 17 16.98 8.78 7.57
N VAL A 18 16.91 10.00 7.02
CA VAL A 18 15.69 10.83 7.05
C VAL A 18 14.57 10.21 6.22
N SER A 19 14.88 9.69 5.02
CA SER A 19 13.90 9.01 4.18
C SER A 19 13.33 7.76 4.86
N PHE A 20 14.19 6.97 5.50
CA PHE A 20 13.78 5.79 6.25
C PHE A 20 12.90 6.15 7.45
N ALA A 21 13.29 7.17 8.22
CA ALA A 21 12.48 7.67 9.35
C ALA A 21 11.11 8.17 8.88
N ALA A 22 11.03 8.88 7.74
CA ALA A 22 9.79 9.36 7.19
C ALA A 22 8.85 8.20 6.80
N VAL A 23 9.36 7.15 6.16
CA VAL A 23 8.56 5.96 5.82
C VAL A 23 8.01 5.27 7.07
N ILE A 24 8.84 5.12 8.11
CA ILE A 24 8.40 4.49 9.36
C ILE A 24 7.31 5.32 10.04
N ILE A 25 7.53 6.63 10.19
CA ILE A 25 6.63 7.48 10.96
C ILE A 25 5.32 7.68 10.18
N PHE A 26 5.40 8.15 8.93
CA PHE A 26 4.22 8.50 8.15
C PHE A 26 3.58 7.30 7.47
N GLY A 27 4.38 6.42 6.88
CA GLY A 27 3.88 5.26 6.13
C GLY A 27 3.42 4.10 7.00
N THR A 28 3.90 4.01 8.26
CA THR A 28 3.58 2.85 9.12
C THR A 28 2.96 3.28 10.44
N ALA A 29 3.66 4.05 11.28
CA ALA A 29 3.22 4.33 12.65
C ALA A 29 1.92 5.15 12.70
N ILE A 30 1.87 6.27 11.97
CA ILE A 30 0.67 7.13 11.92
C ILE A 30 -0.49 6.38 11.25
N ALA A 31 -0.23 5.69 10.13
CA ALA A 31 -1.24 4.90 9.44
C ALA A 31 -1.84 3.81 10.35
N PHE A 32 -1.01 3.12 11.12
CA PHE A 32 -1.45 2.09 12.05
C PHE A 32 -2.22 2.69 13.25
N CYS A 33 -1.78 3.81 13.80
CA CYS A 33 -2.53 4.51 14.85
C CYS A 33 -3.91 4.96 14.34
N ALA A 34 -3.99 5.51 13.13
CA ALA A 34 -5.25 5.89 12.51
C ALA A 34 -6.17 4.68 12.28
N TYR A 35 -5.61 3.53 11.87
CA TYR A 35 -6.34 2.27 11.77
C TYR A 35 -6.91 1.85 13.13
N LEU A 36 -6.10 1.83 14.20
CA LEU A 36 -6.56 1.49 15.55
C LEU A 36 -7.66 2.43 16.05
N GLU A 37 -7.53 3.74 15.81
CA GLU A 37 -8.61 4.68 16.13
C GLU A 37 -9.88 4.39 15.32
N SER A 38 -9.77 4.09 14.02
CA SER A 38 -10.94 3.77 13.18
C SER A 38 -11.73 2.57 13.70
N THR A 39 -11.08 1.58 14.33
CA THR A 39 -11.76 0.40 14.91
C THR A 39 -12.68 0.72 16.09
N LYS A 40 -12.53 1.90 16.71
CA LYS A 40 -13.42 2.36 17.78
C LYS A 40 -14.71 2.99 17.25
N TYR A 41 -14.70 3.45 16.00
CA TYR A 41 -15.79 4.24 15.41
C TYR A 41 -16.49 3.54 14.24
N LEU A 42 -15.78 2.69 13.50
CA LEU A 42 -16.30 1.99 12.33
C LEU A 42 -16.57 0.52 12.67
N SER A 43 -17.65 -0.01 12.11
CA SER A 43 -17.91 -1.45 12.18
C SER A 43 -16.89 -2.23 11.35
N PRO A 44 -16.66 -3.53 11.63
CA PRO A 44 -15.71 -4.36 10.87
C PRO A 44 -15.97 -4.34 9.36
N THR A 45 -17.24 -4.25 8.96
CA THR A 45 -17.66 -4.15 7.56
C THR A 45 -17.15 -2.87 6.91
N GLN A 46 -17.28 -1.71 7.57
CA GLN A 46 -16.80 -0.43 7.03
C GLN A 46 -15.28 -0.42 6.86
N ILE A 47 -14.54 -0.97 7.84
CA ILE A 47 -13.07 -1.09 7.75
C ILE A 47 -12.66 -2.01 6.60
N SER A 48 -13.39 -3.10 6.38
CA SER A 48 -13.15 -4.01 5.25
C SER A 48 -13.26 -3.27 3.91
N VAL A 49 -14.22 -2.34 3.78
CA VAL A 49 -14.33 -1.49 2.57
C VAL A 49 -13.10 -0.62 2.39
N PHE A 50 -12.63 0.04 3.45
CA PHE A 50 -11.43 0.89 3.35
C PHE A 50 -10.17 0.08 3.04
N ALA A 51 -10.00 -1.10 3.66
CA ALA A 51 -8.91 -2.01 3.36
C ALA A 51 -8.95 -2.47 1.89
N SER A 52 -10.15 -2.67 1.37
CA SER A 52 -10.34 -3.11 0.00
C SER A 52 -10.02 -2.04 -1.07
N LEU A 53 -9.82 -0.78 -0.65
CA LEU A 53 -9.33 0.30 -1.51
C LEU A 53 -7.80 0.28 -1.69
N GLU A 54 -7.05 -0.50 -0.91
CA GLU A 54 -5.59 -0.66 -1.09
C GLU A 54 -5.16 -1.01 -2.52
N PRO A 55 -5.74 -2.03 -3.20
CA PRO A 55 -5.37 -2.33 -4.58
C PRO A 55 -5.68 -1.17 -5.54
N PHE A 56 -6.77 -0.44 -5.30
CA PHE A 56 -7.13 0.72 -6.11
C PHE A 56 -6.14 1.89 -5.92
N ALA A 57 -5.81 2.20 -4.67
CA ALA A 57 -4.81 3.21 -4.33
C ALA A 57 -3.44 2.85 -4.92
N SER A 58 -3.04 1.57 -4.85
CA SER A 58 -1.79 1.08 -5.43
C SER A 58 -1.73 1.28 -6.94
N ILE A 59 -2.81 0.99 -7.68
CA ILE A 59 -2.88 1.23 -9.12
C ILE A 59 -2.71 2.72 -9.44
N ILE A 60 -3.46 3.59 -8.75
CA ILE A 60 -3.38 5.04 -8.97
C ILE A 60 -1.98 5.57 -8.66
N LEU A 61 -1.42 5.21 -7.50
CA LEU A 61 -0.08 5.61 -7.10
C LEU A 61 0.98 5.10 -8.08
N SER A 62 0.83 3.87 -8.60
CA SER A 62 1.73 3.30 -9.58
C SER A 62 1.71 4.06 -10.91
N ILE A 63 0.54 4.51 -11.37
CA ILE A 63 0.42 5.33 -12.58
C ILE A 63 1.04 6.71 -12.34
N ILE A 64 0.73 7.36 -11.22
CA ILE A 64 1.16 8.74 -10.95
C ILE A 64 2.67 8.84 -10.65
N PHE A 65 3.20 7.97 -9.79
CA PHE A 65 4.59 8.06 -9.33
C PHE A 65 5.54 7.24 -10.21
N LEU A 66 5.17 6.00 -10.52
CA LEU A 66 6.04 5.09 -11.27
C LEU A 66 5.85 5.20 -12.79
N HIS A 67 4.85 5.94 -13.27
CA HIS A 67 4.54 6.12 -14.69
C HIS A 67 4.38 4.78 -15.44
N ILE A 68 3.90 3.75 -14.73
CA ILE A 68 3.69 2.42 -15.30
C ILE A 68 2.47 2.48 -16.23
N ASN A 69 2.65 2.06 -17.48
CA ASN A 69 1.55 1.86 -18.40
C ASN A 69 0.86 0.53 -18.11
N PHE A 70 -0.38 0.60 -17.65
CA PHE A 70 -1.20 -0.58 -17.43
C PHE A 70 -1.72 -1.11 -18.78
N GLY A 71 -1.30 -2.32 -19.13
CA GLY A 71 -1.81 -3.08 -20.27
C GLY A 71 -3.19 -3.68 -20.01
N PHE A 72 -3.77 -4.26 -21.05
CA PHE A 72 -5.15 -4.77 -21.03
C PHE A 72 -5.38 -5.85 -19.98
N ILE A 73 -4.39 -6.73 -19.76
CA ILE A 73 -4.46 -7.84 -18.79
C ILE A 73 -4.45 -7.31 -17.36
N GLU A 74 -3.64 -6.29 -17.07
CA GLU A 74 -3.52 -5.70 -15.74
C GLU A 74 -4.80 -4.95 -15.36
N LEU A 75 -5.46 -4.33 -16.35
CA LEU A 75 -6.76 -3.68 -16.17
C LEU A 75 -7.88 -4.69 -15.86
N ILE A 76 -7.87 -5.86 -16.52
CA ILE A 76 -8.78 -6.96 -16.17
C ILE A 76 -8.51 -7.47 -14.76
N GLY A 77 -7.24 -7.67 -14.39
CA GLY A 77 -6.86 -8.06 -13.03
C GLY A 77 -7.34 -7.07 -11.97
N ALA A 78 -7.15 -5.78 -12.21
CA ALA A 78 -7.65 -4.72 -11.35
C ALA A 78 -9.18 -4.77 -11.20
N PHE A 79 -9.90 -4.97 -12.30
CA PHE A 79 -11.35 -5.09 -12.28
C PHE A 79 -11.83 -6.30 -11.47
N ILE A 80 -11.18 -7.46 -11.61
CA ILE A 80 -11.51 -8.67 -10.84
C ILE A 80 -11.30 -8.44 -9.34
N ILE A 81 -10.22 -7.76 -8.93
CA ILE A 81 -9.96 -7.46 -7.52
C ILE A 81 -11.07 -6.56 -6.95
N ILE A 82 -11.43 -5.49 -7.66
CA ILE A 82 -12.52 -4.58 -7.23
C ILE A 82 -13.86 -5.32 -7.18
N ALA A 83 -14.13 -6.23 -8.14
CA ALA A 83 -15.34 -7.05 -8.15
C ALA A 83 -15.40 -8.02 -6.96
N ALA A 84 -14.31 -8.71 -6.66
CA ALA A 84 -14.24 -9.64 -5.52
C ALA A 84 -14.50 -8.93 -4.19
N VAL A 85 -13.91 -7.75 -4.03
CA VAL A 85 -14.08 -6.86 -2.89
C VAL A 85 -15.54 -6.42 -2.72
N THR A 86 -16.16 -5.95 -3.81
CA THR A 86 -17.54 -5.44 -3.76
C THR A 86 -18.53 -6.55 -3.45
N ILE A 87 -18.31 -7.76 -3.96
CA ILE A 87 -19.14 -8.94 -3.65
C ILE A 87 -19.02 -9.36 -2.17
N LEU A 88 -17.81 -9.38 -1.61
CA LEU A 88 -17.58 -9.76 -0.21
C LEU A 88 -18.18 -8.77 0.80
N ASN A 89 -18.35 -7.52 0.37
CA ASN A 89 -18.85 -6.44 1.21
C ASN A 89 -20.33 -6.11 0.97
N LEU A 90 -20.99 -6.78 0.02
CA LEU A 90 -22.43 -6.73 -0.18
C LEU A 90 -23.14 -7.74 0.73
#